data_AF-M4B889-F1
#
_entry.id   AF-M4B889-F1
#
_cell.length_a   1.000
_cell.length_b   1.000
_cell.length_c   1.000
_cell.angle_alpha   90.00
_cell.angle_beta   90.00
_cell.angle_gamma   90.00
#
_symmetry.space_group_name_H-M   'P 1'
#
loop_
_entity.id
_entity.type
_entity.pdbx_description
1 polymer ?
#
loop_
_entity_poly.entity_id
_entity_poly.type
_entity_poly.pdbx_seq_one_letter_code
_entity_poly.pdbx_strand_id
1 'polypeptide(L)'
;MATRDEAWRQFSALCNDLRDAKTAKSASDAITNLQVFLSDAHHRQLVHRWRSWGFLLHRLLHVIRTEMRACLDVTSKRKRKTSASSTMASLQNWHYLRTELETAHVTADGPMLHLDANGRDCIRQLFTFSVAVIKCQKPVAFGQNLEVLVDKEAWLTVEVLVQYRVYCVVLDYEEWRSILERTLRSFSPDLDSGRLTGDVQTATTRARVLGLLLKNSPFDLSFVTTSVILQITAWFEAVNVEHKADLLLSISSTLMETLTDMMRTNSGAIAPLLLRRGVVVLEFICKSNRDRKNGLRGAPAEFVMQFLDLYRHNVTAKPGMCSLSPNVLLCEMKKLVHVAMGPGEISLVMTHFNSARERRLGNALGIDDQEIRRLACTADIIFHHDHLVSEQIQSATGDPKKYGTLPDQFSAGSKHPRFTTADLAWEVVTMHIFESPRTETQYVSASSVSPASQRQTQSVAYLSSSSRASQSRRIDAKQTNDSGSWLLLLLSILRRHGDYYMSNRIGDLIMVMQKLGYMLVVKEMGKLQSLTLHVLIQMASLSARFRDEFNDHLSEHWANVWQNLLRPDLPYARITEGLGLTRGQAGDARLMVQFLEETP
;
A
#
# COMPACT_ATOMS: atom_id res chain seq x y z
N MET A 1 39.66 -8.17 28.50
CA MET A 1 39.02 -9.46 28.89
C MET A 1 38.40 -9.37 30.28
N ALA A 2 39.14 -8.95 31.32
CA ALA A 2 38.63 -8.80 32.69
C ALA A 2 37.34 -7.96 32.85
N THR A 3 37.17 -6.86 32.09
CA THR A 3 35.97 -6.01 32.12
C THR A 3 34.72 -6.66 31.51
N ARG A 4 34.90 -7.55 30.52
CA ARG A 4 33.81 -8.28 29.87
C ARG A 4 33.30 -9.41 30.76
N ASP A 5 34.20 -10.13 31.42
CA ASP A 5 33.85 -11.22 32.33
C ASP A 5 33.16 -10.69 33.58
N GLU A 6 33.58 -9.52 34.06
CA GLU A 6 32.92 -8.82 35.16
C GLU A 6 31.50 -8.36 34.79
N ALA A 7 31.34 -7.74 33.61
CA ALA A 7 30.01 -7.38 33.11
C ALA A 7 29.10 -8.61 32.91
N TRP A 8 29.64 -9.76 32.49
CA TRP A 8 28.89 -11.00 32.39
C TRP A 8 28.42 -11.51 33.76
N ARG A 9 29.29 -11.49 34.77
CA ARG A 9 28.94 -11.90 36.14
C ARG A 9 27.86 -11.00 36.72
N GLN A 10 27.98 -9.69 36.53
CA GLN A 10 26.97 -8.71 36.96
C GLN A 10 25.63 -8.97 36.28
N PHE A 11 25.62 -9.13 34.94
CA PHE A 11 24.41 -9.48 34.19
C PHE A 11 23.78 -10.81 34.66
N SER A 12 24.60 -11.84 34.87
CA SER A 12 24.14 -13.15 35.32
C SER A 12 23.53 -13.08 36.73
N ALA A 13 24.16 -12.32 37.65
CA ALA A 13 23.64 -12.07 38.99
C ALA A 13 22.26 -11.39 38.93
N LEU A 14 22.12 -10.30 38.15
CA LEU A 14 20.84 -9.61 37.97
C LEU A 14 19.74 -10.52 37.42
N CYS A 15 20.06 -11.41 36.48
CA CYS A 15 19.10 -12.39 35.96
C CYS A 15 18.73 -13.47 36.99
N ASN A 16 19.66 -13.85 37.87
CA ASN A 16 19.40 -14.79 38.96
C ASN A 16 18.57 -14.13 40.06
N ASP A 17 18.79 -12.86 40.37
CA ASP A 17 17.98 -12.10 41.32
C ASP A 17 16.50 -12.06 40.88
N LEU A 18 16.24 -11.91 39.57
CA LEU A 18 14.90 -12.01 39.00
C LEU A 18 14.28 -13.41 39.16
N ARG A 19 15.08 -14.47 39.06
CA ARG A 19 14.62 -15.85 39.28
C ARG A 19 14.24 -16.07 40.74
N ASP A 20 15.07 -15.56 41.65
CA ASP A 20 15.02 -15.86 43.07
C ASP A 20 14.07 -14.89 43.82
N ALA A 21 13.57 -13.85 43.14
CA ALA A 21 12.54 -12.94 43.64
C ALA A 21 11.21 -13.66 43.93
N LYS A 22 10.85 -13.73 45.22
CA LYS A 22 9.60 -14.37 45.70
C LYS A 22 8.51 -13.36 46.08
N THR A 23 8.85 -12.08 46.20
CA THR A 23 7.91 -11.01 46.60
C THR A 23 7.84 -9.92 45.54
N ALA A 24 6.70 -9.21 45.46
CA ALA A 24 6.53 -8.11 44.51
C ALA A 24 7.58 -7.00 44.70
N LYS A 25 7.97 -6.72 45.94
CA LYS A 25 9.03 -5.73 46.25
C LYS A 25 10.39 -6.18 45.72
N SER A 26 10.81 -7.41 46.05
CA SER A 26 12.07 -7.97 45.54
C SER A 26 12.12 -8.07 44.02
N ALA A 27 10.97 -8.34 43.39
CA ALA A 27 10.85 -8.37 41.93
C ALA A 27 11.03 -6.98 41.32
N SER A 28 10.35 -5.97 41.89
CA SER A 28 10.48 -4.56 41.47
C SER A 28 11.91 -4.05 41.62
N ASP A 29 12.58 -4.37 42.73
CA ASP A 29 13.97 -3.97 42.98
C ASP A 29 14.92 -4.62 41.95
N ALA A 30 14.75 -5.91 41.69
CA ALA A 30 15.55 -6.64 40.69
C ALA A 30 15.33 -6.10 39.25
N ILE A 31 14.08 -5.78 38.88
CA ILE A 31 13.76 -5.17 37.58
C ILE A 31 14.40 -3.78 37.46
N THR A 32 14.36 -2.98 38.52
CA THR A 32 14.96 -1.63 38.52
C THR A 32 16.48 -1.70 38.34
N ASN A 33 17.15 -2.61 39.06
CA ASN A 33 18.60 -2.81 38.90
C ASN A 33 18.97 -3.29 37.49
N LEU A 34 18.15 -4.16 36.91
CA LEU A 34 18.32 -4.61 35.53
C LEU A 34 18.11 -3.46 34.52
N GLN A 35 17.09 -2.62 34.72
CA GLN A 35 16.85 -1.43 33.89
C GLN A 35 18.03 -0.47 33.92
N VAL A 36 18.61 -0.23 35.10
CA VAL A 36 19.82 0.58 35.24
C VAL A 36 20.97 -0.03 34.44
N PHE A 37 21.19 -1.34 34.54
CA PHE A 37 22.24 -2.02 33.77
C PHE A 37 22.03 -1.90 32.25
N LEU A 38 20.80 -2.11 31.77
CA LEU A 38 20.44 -2.06 30.35
C LEU A 38 20.23 -0.63 29.80
N SER A 39 20.29 0.40 30.65
CA SER A 39 20.30 1.80 30.20
C SER A 39 21.61 2.18 29.50
N ASP A 40 22.70 1.45 29.78
CA ASP A 40 23.98 1.63 29.11
C ASP A 40 24.02 0.89 27.77
N ALA A 41 24.24 1.65 26.68
CA ALA A 41 24.35 1.12 25.34
C ALA A 41 25.48 0.08 25.21
N HIS A 42 26.58 0.22 25.96
CA HIS A 42 27.66 -0.76 25.96
C HIS A 42 27.21 -2.11 26.52
N HIS A 43 26.51 -2.11 27.66
CA HIS A 43 25.96 -3.33 28.26
C HIS A 43 24.92 -3.99 27.34
N ARG A 44 24.04 -3.21 26.70
CA ARG A 44 23.10 -3.76 25.70
C ARG A 44 23.82 -4.46 24.54
N GLN A 45 24.88 -3.86 24.02
CA GLN A 45 25.71 -4.49 22.97
C GLN A 45 26.40 -5.76 23.46
N LEU A 46 26.83 -5.82 24.72
CA LEU A 46 27.41 -7.02 25.29
C LEU A 46 26.37 -8.15 25.42
N VAL A 47 25.17 -7.86 25.92
CA VAL A 47 24.04 -8.82 25.99
C VAL A 47 23.69 -9.37 24.60
N HIS A 48 23.69 -8.48 23.60
CA HIS A 48 23.50 -8.84 22.20
C HIS A 48 24.59 -9.79 21.68
N ARG A 49 25.86 -9.45 21.92
CA ARG A 49 27.01 -10.29 21.53
C ARG A 49 27.04 -11.64 22.23
N TRP A 50 26.58 -11.72 23.47
CA TRP A 50 26.47 -12.98 24.21
C TRP A 50 25.26 -13.83 23.77
N ARG A 51 24.33 -13.25 22.97
CA ARG A 51 23.05 -13.87 22.61
C ARG A 51 22.21 -14.25 23.83
N SER A 52 22.28 -13.45 24.88
CA SER A 52 21.68 -13.77 26.18
C SER A 52 20.30 -13.14 26.40
N TRP A 53 19.71 -12.56 25.35
CA TRP A 53 18.35 -12.02 25.38
C TRP A 53 17.31 -13.07 25.76
N GLY A 54 17.43 -14.31 25.26
CA GLY A 54 16.52 -15.40 25.63
C GLY A 54 16.56 -15.72 27.13
N PHE A 55 17.76 -15.69 27.73
CA PHE A 55 17.94 -15.89 29.17
C PHE A 55 17.26 -14.77 29.97
N LEU A 56 17.54 -13.51 29.62
CA LEU A 56 16.95 -12.33 30.25
C LEU A 56 15.41 -12.32 30.18
N LEU A 57 14.86 -12.44 28.98
CA LEU A 57 13.42 -12.35 28.73
C LEU A 57 12.66 -13.50 29.39
N HIS A 58 13.26 -14.69 29.43
CA HIS A 58 12.69 -15.82 30.16
C HIS A 58 12.60 -15.56 31.68
N ARG A 59 13.59 -14.89 32.27
CA ARG A 59 13.55 -14.50 33.70
C ARG A 59 12.51 -13.42 33.98
N LEU A 60 12.40 -12.41 33.10
CA LEU A 60 11.34 -11.40 33.21
C LEU A 60 9.95 -12.04 33.07
N LEU A 61 9.77 -12.96 32.12
CA LEU A 61 8.50 -13.68 31.94
C LEU A 61 8.12 -14.49 33.18
N HIS A 62 9.09 -15.12 33.86
CA HIS A 62 8.82 -15.84 35.10
C HIS A 62 8.21 -14.92 36.16
N VAL A 63 8.79 -13.73 36.36
CA VAL A 63 8.27 -12.72 37.29
C VAL A 63 6.84 -12.31 36.90
N ILE A 64 6.63 -11.93 35.63
CA ILE A 64 5.31 -11.51 35.13
C ILE A 64 4.27 -12.62 35.31
N ARG A 65 4.62 -13.89 35.01
CA ARG A 65 3.73 -15.03 35.23
C ARG A 65 3.35 -15.18 36.69
N THR A 66 4.29 -14.98 37.62
CA THR A 66 3.98 -15.08 39.06
C THR A 66 3.09 -13.93 39.54
N GLU A 67 3.29 -12.72 39.03
CA GLU A 67 2.47 -11.55 39.36
C GLU A 67 1.06 -11.65 38.75
N MET A 68 0.97 -12.07 37.49
CA MET A 68 -0.28 -12.23 36.75
C MET A 68 -1.01 -13.54 37.04
N ARG A 69 -0.42 -14.47 37.80
CA ARG A 69 -1.08 -15.71 38.22
C ARG A 69 -2.39 -15.42 38.97
N ALA A 70 -2.41 -14.36 39.79
CA ALA A 70 -3.62 -13.92 40.48
C ALA A 70 -4.71 -13.38 39.54
N CYS A 71 -4.34 -12.93 38.33
CA CYS A 71 -5.27 -12.49 37.29
C CYS A 71 -5.79 -13.64 36.41
N LEU A 72 -5.04 -14.74 36.30
CA LEU A 72 -5.38 -15.89 35.47
C LEU A 72 -6.05 -17.05 36.24
N ASP A 73 -5.71 -17.25 37.53
CA ASP A 73 -6.27 -18.33 38.37
C ASP A 73 -7.61 -17.94 39.01
N VAL A 74 -8.71 -18.22 38.30
CA VAL A 74 -10.10 -18.08 38.81
C VAL A 74 -10.51 -19.28 39.70
N THR A 75 -9.70 -20.33 39.83
CA THR A 75 -10.04 -21.55 40.59
C THR A 75 -9.71 -21.48 42.08
N SER A 76 -8.97 -20.47 42.53
CA SER A 76 -8.70 -20.27 43.96
C SER A 76 -9.94 -19.70 44.66
N LYS A 77 -10.66 -20.56 45.39
CA LYS A 77 -11.75 -20.18 46.34
C LYS A 77 -11.33 -19.15 47.41
N ARG A 78 -10.06 -18.74 47.47
CA ARG A 78 -9.58 -17.65 48.33
C ARG A 78 -9.60 -16.33 47.56
N LYS A 79 -10.56 -15.46 47.88
CA LYS A 79 -10.50 -14.01 47.60
C LYS A 79 -9.25 -13.43 48.26
N ARG A 80 -8.12 -13.39 47.55
CA ARG A 80 -7.02 -12.48 47.92
C ARG A 80 -7.41 -11.09 47.44
N LYS A 81 -7.39 -10.10 48.34
CA LYS A 81 -7.49 -8.69 47.97
C LYS A 81 -6.22 -8.29 47.23
N THR A 82 -6.20 -8.42 45.91
CA THR A 82 -5.18 -7.81 45.05
C THR A 82 -5.50 -6.31 44.95
N SER A 83 -4.57 -5.44 45.35
CA SER A 83 -4.74 -4.00 45.24
C SER A 83 -4.52 -3.57 43.78
N ALA A 84 -5.31 -2.61 43.29
CA ALA A 84 -5.19 -2.11 41.90
C ALA A 84 -3.78 -1.59 41.56
N SER A 85 -3.05 -1.07 42.56
CA SER A 85 -1.65 -0.65 42.43
C SER A 85 -0.69 -1.81 42.09
N SER A 86 -0.88 -2.99 42.66
CA SER A 86 -0.04 -4.17 42.37
C SER A 86 -0.25 -4.73 40.95
N THR A 87 -1.46 -4.60 40.41
CA THR A 87 -1.78 -5.05 39.05
C THR A 87 -1.32 -4.06 37.98
N MET A 88 -1.26 -2.76 38.30
CA MET A 88 -0.67 -1.75 37.40
C MET A 88 0.85 -1.88 37.31
N ALA A 89 1.53 -2.19 38.41
CA ALA A 89 2.98 -2.44 38.41
C ALA A 89 3.35 -3.67 37.56
N SER A 90 2.55 -4.73 37.63
CA SER A 90 2.77 -5.94 36.82
C SER A 90 2.49 -5.72 35.33
N LEU A 91 1.56 -4.84 34.97
CA LEU A 91 1.37 -4.40 33.59
C LEU A 91 2.58 -3.60 33.07
N GLN A 92 3.15 -2.71 33.90
CA GLN A 92 4.38 -1.98 33.55
C GLN A 92 5.57 -2.93 33.32
N ASN A 93 5.68 -3.98 34.13
CA ASN A 93 6.70 -5.02 33.97
C ASN A 93 6.52 -5.79 32.65
N TRP A 94 5.29 -6.10 32.25
CA TRP A 94 5.02 -6.71 30.96
C TRP A 94 5.37 -5.77 29.81
N HIS A 95 4.93 -4.50 29.89
CA HIS A 95 5.29 -3.50 28.89
C HIS A 95 6.82 -3.35 28.74
N TYR A 96 7.55 -3.41 29.86
CA TYR A 96 9.01 -3.41 29.87
C TYR A 96 9.59 -4.65 29.16
N LEU A 97 9.09 -5.85 29.48
CA LEU A 97 9.49 -7.07 28.76
C LEU A 97 9.25 -6.96 27.26
N ARG A 98 8.09 -6.45 26.83
CA ARG A 98 7.75 -6.28 25.41
C ARG A 98 8.71 -5.30 24.74
N THR A 99 9.01 -4.18 25.40
CA THR A 99 9.96 -3.18 24.89
C THR A 99 11.35 -3.80 24.73
N GLU A 100 11.82 -4.56 25.71
CA GLU A 100 13.11 -5.26 25.59
C GLU A 100 13.09 -6.34 24.50
N LEU A 101 11.98 -7.05 24.31
CA LEU A 101 11.80 -7.99 23.20
C LEU A 101 11.93 -7.28 21.84
N GLU A 102 11.28 -6.13 21.65
CA GLU A 102 11.39 -5.34 20.42
C GLU A 102 12.82 -4.84 20.19
N THR A 103 13.47 -4.33 21.24
CA THR A 103 14.84 -3.81 21.14
C THR A 103 15.88 -4.89 20.84
N ALA A 104 15.62 -6.14 21.23
CA ALA A 104 16.47 -7.27 20.87
C ALA A 104 16.50 -7.53 19.34
N HIS A 105 15.68 -6.82 18.55
CA HIS A 105 15.55 -6.95 17.11
C HIS A 105 15.94 -5.68 16.33
N VAL A 106 16.35 -4.59 17.01
CA VAL A 106 16.61 -3.27 16.40
C VAL A 106 18.00 -3.17 15.74
N THR A 107 18.91 -4.13 15.98
CA THR A 107 20.23 -4.15 15.34
C THR A 107 20.17 -4.94 14.02
N ALA A 108 21.03 -4.57 13.06
CA ALA A 108 21.06 -5.10 11.68
C ALA A 108 21.15 -6.65 11.54
N ASP A 109 21.27 -7.38 12.64
CA ASP A 109 21.38 -8.83 12.73
C ASP A 109 20.02 -9.57 12.68
N GLY A 110 18.89 -8.86 12.73
CA GLY A 110 17.55 -9.45 12.65
C GLY A 110 17.12 -10.23 13.90
N PRO A 111 16.08 -11.08 13.82
CA PRO A 111 15.51 -11.78 14.97
C PRO A 111 16.47 -12.82 15.56
N MET A 112 16.98 -12.61 16.78
CA MET A 112 18.03 -13.48 17.33
C MET A 112 17.56 -14.63 18.22
N LEU A 113 16.35 -14.56 18.80
CA LEU A 113 15.93 -15.51 19.84
C LEU A 113 15.78 -16.95 19.33
N HIS A 114 15.62 -17.15 18.02
CA HIS A 114 15.52 -18.49 17.44
C HIS A 114 16.85 -19.26 17.38
N LEU A 115 17.97 -18.53 17.53
CA LEU A 115 19.33 -19.06 17.30
C LEU A 115 19.79 -20.00 18.42
N ASP A 116 19.32 -19.79 19.65
CA ASP A 116 19.70 -20.59 20.82
C ASP A 116 18.49 -21.27 21.48
N ALA A 117 18.76 -22.31 22.29
CA ALA A 117 17.71 -23.09 22.93
C ALA A 117 16.89 -22.29 23.96
N ASN A 118 17.54 -21.41 24.74
CA ASN A 118 16.85 -20.59 25.74
C ASN A 118 15.94 -19.56 25.06
N GLY A 119 16.41 -18.97 23.96
CA GLY A 119 15.61 -18.06 23.14
C GLY A 119 14.40 -18.76 22.50
N ARG A 120 14.57 -19.99 21.96
CA ARG A 120 13.44 -20.79 21.44
C ARG A 120 12.41 -21.10 22.52
N ASP A 121 12.86 -21.51 23.70
CA ASP A 121 11.96 -21.78 24.83
C ASP A 121 11.29 -20.50 25.34
N CYS A 122 11.99 -19.36 25.33
CA CYS A 122 11.43 -18.06 25.64
C CYS A 122 10.30 -17.70 24.66
N ILE A 123 10.50 -17.87 23.34
CA ILE A 123 9.48 -17.62 22.31
C ILE A 123 8.22 -18.45 22.59
N ARG A 124 8.37 -19.79 22.77
CA ARG A 124 7.23 -20.67 23.07
C ARG A 124 6.49 -20.21 24.32
N GLN A 125 7.23 -19.97 25.38
CA GLN A 125 6.64 -19.62 26.67
C GLN A 125 5.95 -18.25 26.66
N LEU A 126 6.52 -17.26 25.98
CA LEU A 126 5.89 -15.96 25.78
C LEU A 126 4.60 -16.11 24.97
N PHE A 127 4.65 -16.87 23.88
CA PHE A 127 3.49 -17.10 23.03
C PHE A 127 2.38 -17.83 23.79
N THR A 128 2.65 -19.00 24.38
CA THR A 128 1.68 -19.77 25.18
C THR A 128 1.08 -18.93 26.30
N PHE A 129 1.88 -18.10 26.98
CA PHE A 129 1.38 -17.22 28.04
C PHE A 129 0.42 -16.16 27.51
N SER A 130 0.80 -15.44 26.46
CA SER A 130 -0.08 -14.46 25.81
C SER A 130 -1.36 -15.12 25.26
N VAL A 131 -1.25 -16.30 24.66
CA VAL A 131 -2.41 -17.07 24.17
C VAL A 131 -3.35 -17.45 25.32
N ALA A 132 -2.80 -17.90 26.46
CA ALA A 132 -3.61 -18.22 27.63
C ALA A 132 -4.37 -16.99 28.15
N VAL A 133 -3.71 -15.84 28.19
CA VAL A 133 -4.33 -14.56 28.59
C VAL A 133 -5.46 -14.18 27.62
N ILE A 134 -5.23 -14.25 26.30
CA ILE A 134 -6.23 -13.95 25.26
C ILE A 134 -7.43 -14.93 25.30
N LYS A 135 -7.20 -16.18 25.72
CA LYS A 135 -8.24 -17.21 25.86
C LYS A 135 -9.11 -17.01 27.11
N CYS A 136 -8.63 -16.30 28.13
CA CYS A 136 -9.39 -16.03 29.34
C CYS A 136 -10.60 -15.10 29.02
N GLN A 137 -11.77 -15.71 28.77
CA GLN A 137 -13.02 -15.01 28.46
C GLN A 137 -13.83 -14.58 29.69
N LYS A 138 -13.38 -14.91 30.90
CA LYS A 138 -14.16 -14.60 32.10
C LYS A 138 -13.86 -13.17 32.52
N PRO A 139 -14.88 -12.33 32.81
CA PRO A 139 -14.65 -11.06 33.47
C PRO A 139 -13.95 -11.38 34.78
N VAL A 140 -12.66 -11.10 34.81
CA VAL A 140 -11.83 -11.12 35.99
C VAL A 140 -12.45 -10.10 36.95
N ALA A 141 -12.34 -10.32 38.26
CA ALA A 141 -12.92 -9.43 39.26
C ALA A 141 -12.25 -8.04 39.33
N PHE A 142 -11.54 -7.63 38.27
CA PHE A 142 -10.91 -6.33 38.13
C PHE A 142 -11.82 -5.37 37.34
N GLY A 143 -11.63 -4.07 37.52
CA GLY A 143 -12.36 -3.08 36.72
C GLY A 143 -12.12 -3.28 35.23
N GLN A 144 -13.16 -3.07 34.41
CA GLN A 144 -13.17 -3.29 32.95
C GLN A 144 -11.94 -2.69 32.22
N ASN A 145 -11.39 -1.58 32.70
CA ASN A 145 -10.22 -0.92 32.10
C ASN A 145 -8.93 -1.76 32.17
N LEU A 146 -8.74 -2.54 33.23
CA LEU A 146 -7.51 -3.30 33.42
C LEU A 146 -7.46 -4.55 32.54
N GLU A 147 -8.61 -5.20 32.35
CA GLU A 147 -8.74 -6.35 31.44
C GLU A 147 -8.40 -5.96 30.00
N VAL A 148 -8.87 -4.78 29.56
CA VAL A 148 -8.57 -4.25 28.24
C VAL A 148 -7.07 -3.99 28.07
N LEU A 149 -6.39 -3.47 29.10
CA LEU A 149 -4.95 -3.22 29.04
C LEU A 149 -4.13 -4.52 29.02
N VAL A 150 -4.54 -5.52 29.80
CA VAL A 150 -3.87 -6.83 29.82
C VAL A 150 -4.07 -7.57 28.50
N ASP A 151 -5.28 -7.55 27.93
CA ASP A 151 -5.55 -8.10 26.60
C ASP A 151 -4.70 -7.40 25.52
N LYS A 152 -4.62 -6.05 25.59
CA LYS A 152 -3.80 -5.26 24.67
C LYS A 152 -2.33 -5.64 24.71
N GLU A 153 -1.71 -5.74 25.89
CA GLU A 153 -0.30 -6.14 26.00
C GLU A 153 -0.07 -7.59 25.52
N ALA A 154 -1.04 -8.49 25.72
CA ALA A 154 -0.99 -9.84 25.18
C ALA A 154 -0.97 -9.84 23.64
N TRP A 155 -1.87 -9.07 23.01
CA TRP A 155 -1.93 -8.93 21.55
C TRP A 155 -0.67 -8.27 20.96
N LEU A 156 -0.16 -7.22 21.60
CA LEU A 156 1.08 -6.56 21.18
C LEU A 156 2.28 -7.51 21.30
N THR A 157 2.34 -8.32 22.36
CA THR A 157 3.39 -9.35 22.50
C THR A 157 3.29 -10.39 21.38
N VAL A 158 2.07 -10.85 21.05
CA VAL A 158 1.86 -11.77 19.92
C VAL A 158 2.31 -11.13 18.61
N GLU A 159 1.95 -9.86 18.36
CA GLU A 159 2.34 -9.09 17.16
C GLU A 159 3.85 -9.13 16.92
N VAL A 160 4.66 -8.85 17.96
CA VAL A 160 6.13 -8.87 17.86
C VAL A 160 6.65 -10.27 17.55
N LEU A 161 6.06 -11.32 18.16
CA LEU A 161 6.50 -12.70 17.94
C LEU A 161 6.17 -13.21 16.53
N VAL A 162 5.01 -12.86 15.99
CA VAL A 162 4.56 -13.35 14.67
C VAL A 162 5.10 -12.51 13.50
N GLN A 163 5.78 -11.40 13.80
CA GLN A 163 6.42 -10.54 12.80
C GLN A 163 7.53 -11.26 12.03
N TYR A 164 8.14 -12.30 12.62
CA TYR A 164 9.27 -13.02 12.05
C TYR A 164 8.91 -14.48 11.75
N ARG A 165 9.03 -14.89 10.48
CA ARG A 165 8.83 -16.28 10.05
C ARG A 165 9.64 -17.29 10.88
N VAL A 166 10.88 -16.96 11.21
CA VAL A 166 11.76 -17.82 12.03
C VAL A 166 11.25 -18.06 13.45
N TYR A 167 10.44 -17.15 14.01
CA TYR A 167 9.80 -17.37 15.31
C TYR A 167 8.56 -18.22 15.17
N CYS A 168 7.76 -18.00 14.12
CA CYS A 168 6.60 -18.84 13.84
C CYS A 168 6.96 -20.33 13.68
N VAL A 169 8.15 -20.65 13.14
CA VAL A 169 8.67 -22.04 13.03
C VAL A 169 8.83 -22.71 14.39
N VAL A 170 9.07 -21.94 15.46
CA VAL A 170 9.30 -22.46 16.80
C VAL A 170 7.98 -22.76 17.54
N LEU A 171 6.87 -22.18 17.07
CA LEU A 171 5.55 -22.26 17.69
C LEU A 171 4.87 -23.61 17.42
N ASP A 172 4.00 -24.01 18.34
CA ASP A 172 3.09 -25.13 18.13
C ASP A 172 2.00 -24.75 17.13
N TYR A 173 1.71 -25.64 16.18
CA TYR A 173 0.64 -25.48 15.21
C TYR A 173 -0.72 -25.26 15.87
N GLU A 174 -1.03 -25.99 16.96
CA GLU A 174 -2.33 -25.88 17.64
C GLU A 174 -2.51 -24.53 18.33
N GLU A 175 -1.43 -23.99 18.92
CA GLU A 175 -1.47 -22.65 19.53
C GLU A 175 -1.56 -21.56 18.46
N TRP A 176 -0.78 -21.69 17.37
CA TRP A 176 -0.83 -20.78 16.22
C TRP A 176 -2.23 -20.75 15.60
N ARG A 177 -2.80 -21.94 15.31
CA ARG A 177 -4.14 -22.09 14.74
C ARG A 177 -5.19 -21.53 15.68
N SER A 178 -5.06 -21.78 16.98
CA SER A 178 -5.99 -21.26 17.97
C SER A 178 -6.02 -19.73 18.01
N ILE A 179 -4.87 -19.06 17.84
CA ILE A 179 -4.82 -17.60 17.73
C ILE A 179 -5.40 -17.12 16.40
N LEU A 180 -5.08 -17.80 15.29
CA LEU A 180 -5.67 -17.49 13.99
C LEU A 180 -7.20 -17.52 14.07
N GLU A 181 -7.79 -18.60 14.56
CA GLU A 181 -9.24 -18.71 14.74
C GLU A 181 -9.80 -17.63 15.67
N ARG A 182 -9.05 -17.24 16.70
CA ARG A 182 -9.47 -16.19 17.65
C ARG A 182 -9.46 -14.80 17.01
N THR A 183 -8.43 -14.48 16.21
CA THR A 183 -8.38 -13.23 15.45
C THR A 183 -9.53 -13.17 14.45
N LEU A 184 -9.77 -14.25 13.70
CA LEU A 184 -10.88 -14.34 12.75
C LEU A 184 -12.25 -14.16 13.44
N ARG A 185 -12.50 -14.85 14.56
CA ARG A 185 -13.71 -14.67 15.36
C ARG A 185 -13.88 -13.24 15.85
N SER A 186 -12.81 -12.51 16.14
CA SER A 186 -12.89 -11.11 16.57
C SER A 186 -13.43 -10.15 15.50
N PHE A 187 -13.45 -10.60 14.24
CA PHE A 187 -14.04 -9.91 13.09
C PHE A 187 -15.36 -10.53 12.62
N SER A 188 -15.89 -11.56 13.31
CA SER A 188 -17.14 -12.19 12.88
C SER A 188 -18.33 -11.23 13.07
N PRO A 189 -19.22 -11.09 12.07
CA PRO A 189 -20.39 -10.21 12.16
C PRO A 189 -21.45 -10.69 13.16
N ASP A 190 -21.42 -11.97 13.56
CA ASP A 190 -22.36 -12.58 14.51
C ASP A 190 -22.14 -12.14 15.97
N LEU A 191 -21.00 -11.50 16.26
CA LEU A 191 -20.76 -10.88 17.55
C LEU A 191 -21.46 -9.51 17.57
N ASP A 192 -22.67 -9.50 18.14
CA ASP A 192 -23.52 -8.34 18.44
C ASP A 192 -22.86 -6.99 18.12
N SER A 193 -23.40 -6.35 17.09
CA SER A 193 -23.23 -4.96 16.68
C SER A 193 -22.88 -4.05 17.86
N GLY A 194 -21.58 -3.84 18.12
CA GLY A 194 -21.13 -2.91 19.15
C GLY A 194 -19.88 -3.30 19.94
N ARG A 195 -19.46 -4.57 19.95
CA ARG A 195 -18.19 -4.98 20.57
C ARG A 195 -17.17 -5.45 19.54
N LEU A 196 -16.60 -4.49 18.79
CA LEU A 196 -15.15 -4.53 18.60
C LEU A 196 -14.58 -4.66 20.00
N THR A 197 -14.16 -5.87 20.37
CA THR A 197 -13.83 -6.24 21.76
C THR A 197 -12.54 -5.52 22.16
N GLY A 198 -12.60 -4.24 22.51
CA GLY A 198 -11.44 -3.44 22.93
C GLY A 198 -11.42 -2.00 22.40
N ASP A 199 -10.34 -1.30 22.70
CA ASP A 199 -10.02 0.02 22.14
C ASP A 199 -9.64 -0.07 20.65
N VAL A 200 -9.66 1.08 19.96
CA VAL A 200 -9.32 1.23 18.53
C VAL A 200 -8.00 0.54 18.19
N GLN A 201 -6.99 0.74 19.04
CA GLN A 201 -5.64 0.24 18.82
C GLN A 201 -5.57 -1.28 18.89
N THR A 202 -6.26 -1.91 19.85
CA THR A 202 -6.27 -3.38 19.96
C THR A 202 -6.95 -4.04 18.77
N ALA A 203 -8.03 -3.46 18.24
CA ALA A 203 -8.69 -3.98 17.03
C ALA A 203 -7.76 -3.92 15.80
N THR A 204 -7.03 -2.82 15.62
CA THR A 204 -6.01 -2.70 14.56
C THR A 204 -4.87 -3.70 14.77
N THR A 205 -4.36 -3.85 16.00
CA THR A 205 -3.32 -4.85 16.32
C THR A 205 -3.78 -6.26 15.98
N ARG A 206 -5.02 -6.65 16.30
CA ARG A 206 -5.55 -7.98 15.95
C ARG A 206 -5.59 -8.21 14.44
N ALA A 207 -5.93 -7.18 13.66
CA ALA A 207 -5.93 -7.27 12.20
C ALA A 207 -4.49 -7.44 11.66
N ARG A 208 -3.52 -6.73 12.25
CA ARG A 208 -2.11 -6.88 11.89
C ARG A 208 -1.58 -8.26 12.27
N VAL A 209 -1.93 -8.76 13.45
CA VAL A 209 -1.59 -10.13 13.88
C VAL A 209 -2.13 -11.16 12.91
N LEU A 210 -3.39 -11.03 12.45
CA LEU A 210 -3.96 -11.90 11.42
C LEU A 210 -3.11 -11.89 10.14
N GLY A 211 -2.77 -10.71 9.61
CA GLY A 211 -1.94 -10.57 8.42
C GLY A 211 -0.55 -11.18 8.59
N LEU A 212 0.11 -10.92 9.73
CA LEU A 212 1.44 -11.43 10.04
C LEU A 212 1.44 -12.95 10.23
N LEU A 213 0.44 -13.52 10.90
CA LEU A 213 0.31 -14.98 11.06
C LEU A 213 0.25 -15.69 9.72
N LEU A 214 -0.49 -15.14 8.75
CA LEU A 214 -0.63 -15.71 7.42
C LEU A 214 0.64 -15.50 6.58
N LYS A 215 1.17 -14.27 6.55
CA LYS A 215 2.37 -13.90 5.78
C LYS A 215 3.61 -14.68 6.22
N ASN A 216 3.79 -14.83 7.53
CA ASN A 216 4.96 -15.48 8.14
C ASN A 216 4.70 -16.93 8.53
N SER A 217 3.60 -17.55 8.05
CA SER A 217 3.28 -18.94 8.37
C SER A 217 4.34 -19.90 7.83
N PRO A 218 4.91 -20.78 8.66
CA PRO A 218 5.68 -21.94 8.20
C PRO A 218 4.79 -23.13 7.85
N PHE A 219 3.50 -23.08 8.20
CA PHE A 219 2.54 -24.18 8.05
C PHE A 219 1.80 -24.10 6.72
N ASP A 220 1.30 -25.25 6.26
CA ASP A 220 0.41 -25.30 5.10
C ASP A 220 -0.91 -24.56 5.40
N LEU A 221 -1.18 -23.54 4.59
CA LEU A 221 -2.37 -22.68 4.73
C LEU A 221 -3.59 -23.25 4.01
N SER A 222 -3.46 -24.34 3.24
CA SER A 222 -4.55 -24.92 2.43
C SER A 222 -5.84 -25.15 3.22
N PHE A 223 -5.72 -25.67 4.45
CA PHE A 223 -6.86 -25.99 5.33
C PHE A 223 -7.56 -24.77 5.96
N VAL A 224 -6.88 -23.62 6.06
CA VAL A 224 -7.42 -22.41 6.72
C VAL A 224 -7.80 -21.30 5.74
N THR A 225 -7.25 -21.34 4.52
CA THR A 225 -7.38 -20.30 3.50
C THR A 225 -8.84 -19.97 3.17
N THR A 226 -9.67 -20.99 2.98
CA THR A 226 -11.11 -20.81 2.72
C THR A 226 -11.82 -20.07 3.86
N SER A 227 -11.54 -20.47 5.11
CA SER A 227 -12.15 -19.85 6.29
C SER A 227 -11.73 -18.38 6.45
N VAL A 228 -10.45 -18.08 6.21
CA VAL A 228 -9.90 -16.72 6.27
C VAL A 228 -10.60 -15.81 5.25
N ILE A 229 -10.67 -16.23 3.98
CA ILE A 229 -11.29 -15.42 2.92
C ILE A 229 -12.78 -15.19 3.20
N LEU A 230 -13.51 -16.22 3.63
CA LEU A 230 -14.94 -16.10 3.93
C LEU A 230 -15.20 -15.14 5.11
N GLN A 231 -14.42 -15.21 6.19
CA GLN A 231 -14.61 -14.34 7.34
C GLN A 231 -14.20 -12.89 7.07
N ILE A 232 -13.08 -12.66 6.36
CA ILE A 232 -12.67 -11.30 5.98
C ILE A 232 -13.72 -10.69 5.05
N THR A 233 -14.19 -11.42 4.03
CA THR A 233 -15.20 -10.90 3.10
C THR A 233 -16.55 -10.68 3.77
N ALA A 234 -16.96 -11.54 4.71
CA ALA A 234 -18.16 -11.33 5.52
C ALA A 234 -18.06 -10.07 6.41
N TRP A 235 -16.88 -9.75 6.94
CA TRP A 235 -16.66 -8.50 7.65
C TRP A 235 -16.90 -7.27 6.76
N PHE A 236 -16.35 -7.28 5.54
CA PHE A 236 -16.58 -6.20 4.56
C PHE A 236 -18.06 -6.07 4.16
N GLU A 237 -18.78 -7.19 4.08
CA GLU A 237 -20.20 -7.24 3.77
C GLU A 237 -21.07 -6.66 4.90
N ALA A 238 -20.70 -6.91 6.16
CA ALA A 238 -21.47 -6.48 7.34
C ALA A 238 -21.18 -5.05 7.81
N VAL A 239 -20.00 -4.50 7.51
CA VAL A 239 -19.59 -3.18 8.00
C VAL A 239 -20.37 -2.06 7.33
N ASN A 240 -21.05 -1.24 8.13
CA ASN A 240 -21.64 0.01 7.68
C ASN A 240 -20.62 1.16 7.76
N VAL A 241 -20.26 1.70 6.60
CA VAL A 241 -19.25 2.76 6.39
C VAL A 241 -19.61 4.08 7.07
N GLU A 242 -20.89 4.31 7.40
CA GLU A 242 -21.38 5.58 7.97
C GLU A 242 -20.98 5.80 9.44
N HIS A 243 -20.50 4.77 10.16
CA HIS A 243 -20.17 4.85 11.60
C HIS A 243 -18.68 4.63 11.87
N LYS A 244 -18.01 5.52 12.61
CA LYS A 244 -16.58 5.42 13.01
C LYS A 244 -15.59 5.28 11.83
N ALA A 245 -15.68 6.26 10.92
CA ALA A 245 -14.91 6.41 9.69
C ALA A 245 -13.43 6.00 9.73
N ASP A 246 -12.66 6.47 10.71
CA ASP A 246 -11.19 6.33 10.70
C ASP A 246 -10.72 4.96 11.22
N LEU A 247 -11.44 4.38 12.18
CA LEU A 247 -11.14 3.04 12.71
C LEU A 247 -11.44 1.95 11.68
N LEU A 248 -12.57 2.08 10.97
CA LEU A 248 -12.93 1.16 9.90
C LEU A 248 -11.90 1.21 8.76
N LEU A 249 -11.25 2.35 8.54
CA LEU A 249 -10.19 2.47 7.54
C LEU A 249 -8.91 1.74 7.92
N SER A 250 -8.47 1.81 9.17
CA SER A 250 -7.23 1.13 9.58
C SER A 250 -7.38 -0.39 9.54
N ILE A 251 -8.52 -0.91 10.00
CA ILE A 251 -8.85 -2.34 9.95
C ILE A 251 -9.02 -2.76 8.49
N SER A 252 -9.83 -2.05 7.70
CA SER A 252 -10.06 -2.42 6.30
C SER A 252 -8.78 -2.40 5.47
N SER A 253 -7.88 -1.43 5.68
CA SER A 253 -6.56 -1.38 5.02
C SER A 253 -5.73 -2.62 5.35
N THR A 254 -5.65 -2.99 6.63
CA THR A 254 -4.87 -4.17 7.06
C THR A 254 -5.46 -5.47 6.50
N LEU A 255 -6.79 -5.58 6.45
CA LEU A 255 -7.47 -6.75 5.88
C LEU A 255 -7.31 -6.82 4.35
N MET A 256 -7.35 -5.68 3.65
CA MET A 256 -7.06 -5.61 2.21
C MET A 256 -5.61 -5.98 1.91
N GLU A 257 -4.63 -5.51 2.71
CA GLU A 257 -3.23 -5.93 2.61
C GLU A 257 -3.08 -7.44 2.82
N THR A 258 -3.79 -8.00 3.80
CA THR A 258 -3.78 -9.45 4.07
C THR A 258 -4.29 -10.24 2.87
N LEU A 259 -5.43 -9.84 2.28
CA LEU A 259 -5.96 -10.49 1.07
C LEU A 259 -5.00 -10.33 -0.12
N THR A 260 -4.35 -9.17 -0.25
CA THR A 260 -3.40 -8.88 -1.32
C THR A 260 -2.14 -9.73 -1.22
N ASP A 261 -1.58 -9.86 -0.02
CA ASP A 261 -0.43 -10.74 0.22
C ASP A 261 -0.80 -12.21 -0.07
N MET A 262 -2.00 -12.66 0.33
CA MET A 262 -2.50 -13.99 -0.02
C MET A 262 -2.63 -14.19 -1.55
N MET A 263 -3.13 -13.20 -2.28
CA MET A 263 -3.20 -13.25 -3.76
C MET A 263 -1.83 -13.40 -4.39
N ARG A 264 -0.81 -12.75 -3.85
CA ARG A 264 0.56 -12.85 -4.38
C ARG A 264 1.20 -14.21 -4.10
N THR A 265 0.99 -14.77 -2.93
CA THR A 265 1.65 -16.02 -2.53
C THR A 265 0.91 -17.28 -2.97
N ASN A 266 -0.42 -17.25 -3.05
CA ASN A 266 -1.27 -18.43 -3.24
C ASN A 266 -2.32 -18.25 -4.36
N SER A 267 -2.01 -17.44 -5.39
CA SER A 267 -2.94 -17.02 -6.45
C SER A 267 -3.80 -18.17 -7.00
N GLY A 268 -3.17 -19.29 -7.38
CA GLY A 268 -3.88 -20.43 -7.98
C GLY A 268 -4.89 -21.11 -7.06
N ALA A 269 -4.58 -21.24 -5.76
CA ALA A 269 -5.46 -21.91 -4.81
C ALA A 269 -6.64 -21.04 -4.38
N ILE A 270 -6.43 -19.72 -4.30
CA ILE A 270 -7.45 -18.79 -3.77
C ILE A 270 -8.30 -18.14 -4.84
N ALA A 271 -7.85 -18.15 -6.10
CA ALA A 271 -8.50 -17.44 -7.19
C ALA A 271 -10.01 -17.71 -7.31
N PRO A 272 -10.49 -18.97 -7.33
CA PRO A 272 -11.92 -19.22 -7.52
C PRO A 272 -12.77 -18.59 -6.40
N LEU A 273 -12.35 -18.76 -5.14
CA LEU A 273 -13.09 -18.24 -4.00
C LEU A 273 -13.02 -16.71 -3.92
N LEU A 274 -11.83 -16.14 -4.15
CA LEU A 274 -11.61 -14.72 -4.04
C LEU A 274 -12.25 -13.94 -5.19
N LEU A 275 -12.27 -14.46 -6.42
CA LEU A 275 -13.02 -13.84 -7.52
C LEU A 275 -14.52 -13.83 -7.25
N ARG A 276 -15.05 -14.85 -6.56
CA ARG A 276 -16.47 -14.89 -6.15
C ARG A 276 -16.80 -13.90 -5.03
N ARG A 277 -15.99 -13.86 -3.98
CA ARG A 277 -16.30 -13.11 -2.75
C ARG A 277 -15.65 -11.73 -2.70
N GLY A 278 -14.55 -11.50 -3.40
CA GLY A 278 -13.79 -10.25 -3.40
C GLY A 278 -14.53 -9.05 -4.00
N VAL A 279 -15.61 -9.28 -4.75
CA VAL A 279 -16.51 -8.23 -5.25
C VAL A 279 -17.05 -7.37 -4.09
N VAL A 280 -17.34 -7.96 -2.93
CA VAL A 280 -17.83 -7.20 -1.76
C VAL A 280 -16.78 -6.20 -1.24
N VAL A 281 -15.50 -6.50 -1.44
CA VAL A 281 -14.39 -5.59 -1.08
C VAL A 281 -14.34 -4.43 -2.07
N LEU A 282 -14.55 -4.68 -3.37
CA LEU A 282 -14.67 -3.61 -4.38
C LEU A 282 -15.87 -2.69 -4.08
N GLU A 283 -17.01 -3.26 -3.72
CA GLU A 283 -18.18 -2.49 -3.30
C GLU A 283 -17.88 -1.62 -2.07
N PHE A 284 -17.17 -2.19 -1.08
CA PHE A 284 -16.74 -1.45 0.10
C PHE A 284 -15.80 -0.30 -0.26
N ILE A 285 -14.83 -0.52 -1.16
CA ILE A 285 -13.94 0.55 -1.66
C ILE A 285 -14.77 1.65 -2.33
N CYS A 286 -15.78 1.31 -3.14
CA CYS A 286 -16.66 2.30 -3.75
C CYS A 286 -17.45 3.10 -2.70
N LYS A 287 -18.07 2.42 -1.73
CA LYS A 287 -18.90 3.04 -0.68
C LYS A 287 -18.06 3.94 0.24
N SER A 288 -16.89 3.47 0.66
CA SER A 288 -15.98 4.21 1.56
C SER A 288 -15.38 5.47 0.94
N ASN A 289 -15.30 5.52 -0.38
CA ASN A 289 -14.67 6.62 -1.12
C ASN A 289 -15.65 7.55 -1.83
N ARG A 290 -16.97 7.35 -1.68
CA ARG A 290 -17.98 8.22 -2.29
C ARG A 290 -17.88 9.68 -1.84
N ASP A 291 -17.61 9.91 -0.55
CA ASP A 291 -17.54 11.24 0.06
C ASP A 291 -16.12 11.67 0.45
N ARG A 292 -15.12 10.80 0.26
CA ARG A 292 -13.73 11.01 0.72
C ARG A 292 -12.79 11.24 -0.46
N LYS A 293 -11.81 12.13 -0.24
CA LYS A 293 -10.67 12.35 -1.15
C LYS A 293 -9.50 11.46 -0.71
N ASN A 294 -8.68 10.99 -1.65
CA ASN A 294 -7.56 10.03 -1.51
C ASN A 294 -7.98 8.56 -1.32
N GLY A 295 -9.09 8.15 -1.91
CA GLY A 295 -9.69 6.85 -1.62
C GLY A 295 -8.99 5.62 -2.20
N LEU A 296 -8.29 5.80 -3.33
CA LEU A 296 -7.56 4.77 -4.06
C LEU A 296 -6.05 4.93 -3.88
N ARG A 297 -5.58 4.98 -2.63
CA ARG A 297 -4.14 4.99 -2.28
C ARG A 297 -3.82 3.89 -1.29
N GLY A 298 -2.60 3.35 -1.35
CA GLY A 298 -2.16 2.29 -0.44
C GLY A 298 -2.92 0.99 -0.65
N ALA A 299 -3.44 0.40 0.43
CA ALA A 299 -4.08 -0.91 0.44
C ALA A 299 -5.25 -1.08 -0.56
N PRO A 300 -6.21 -0.14 -0.68
CA PRO A 300 -7.26 -0.18 -1.71
C PRO A 300 -6.71 -0.33 -3.15
N ALA A 301 -5.70 0.46 -3.52
CA ALA A 301 -5.15 0.43 -4.87
C ALA A 301 -4.43 -0.90 -5.16
N GLU A 302 -3.62 -1.36 -4.20
CA GLU A 302 -2.91 -2.64 -4.28
C GLU A 302 -3.87 -3.82 -4.39
N PHE A 303 -4.97 -3.80 -3.63
CA PHE A 303 -6.01 -4.81 -3.71
C PHE A 303 -6.67 -4.84 -5.09
N VAL A 304 -7.09 -3.67 -5.61
CA VAL A 304 -7.76 -3.59 -6.92
C VAL A 304 -6.85 -4.09 -8.04
N MET A 305 -5.60 -3.62 -8.10
CA MET A 305 -4.64 -4.06 -9.12
C MET A 305 -4.45 -5.58 -9.07
N GLN A 306 -4.19 -6.12 -7.87
CA GLN A 306 -3.95 -7.56 -7.70
C GLN A 306 -5.20 -8.41 -7.97
N PHE A 307 -6.40 -7.90 -7.66
CA PHE A 307 -7.67 -8.57 -7.96
C PHE A 307 -7.94 -8.62 -9.47
N LEU A 308 -7.67 -7.53 -10.19
CA LEU A 308 -7.81 -7.45 -11.64
C LEU A 308 -6.79 -8.34 -12.37
N ASP A 309 -5.55 -8.38 -11.88
CA ASP A 309 -4.55 -9.34 -12.34
C ASP A 309 -5.01 -10.78 -12.12
N LEU A 310 -5.55 -11.09 -10.94
CA LEU A 310 -6.08 -12.42 -10.62
C LEU A 310 -7.21 -12.81 -11.59
N TYR A 311 -8.11 -11.87 -11.91
CA TYR A 311 -9.18 -12.08 -12.88
C TYR A 311 -8.61 -12.40 -14.26
N ARG A 312 -7.67 -11.58 -14.77
CA ARG A 312 -7.05 -11.77 -16.09
C ARG A 312 -6.40 -13.15 -16.26
N HIS A 313 -5.70 -13.63 -15.23
CA HIS A 313 -5.03 -14.94 -15.26
C HIS A 313 -6.00 -16.13 -15.17
N ASN A 314 -7.21 -15.94 -14.63
CA ASN A 314 -8.17 -17.03 -14.41
C ASN A 314 -9.31 -17.05 -15.44
N VAL A 315 -9.55 -15.96 -16.17
CA VAL A 315 -10.45 -15.95 -17.33
C VAL A 315 -9.89 -16.79 -18.48
N THR A 316 -8.56 -16.90 -18.57
CA THR A 316 -7.85 -17.67 -19.61
C THR A 316 -7.61 -19.13 -19.23
N ALA A 317 -7.76 -19.50 -17.95
CA ALA A 317 -7.49 -20.83 -17.44
C ALA A 317 -8.77 -21.68 -17.36
N LYS A 318 -8.98 -22.54 -18.36
CA LYS A 318 -10.04 -23.58 -18.48
C LYS A 318 -11.49 -23.14 -18.15
N PRO A 319 -12.43 -23.21 -19.12
CA PRO A 319 -13.83 -22.86 -18.89
C PRO A 319 -14.42 -23.77 -17.79
N GLY A 320 -14.74 -23.18 -16.63
CA GLY A 320 -15.34 -23.90 -15.49
C GLY A 320 -14.84 -23.48 -14.11
N MET A 321 -13.68 -22.80 -13.98
CA MET A 321 -13.15 -22.37 -12.66
C MET A 321 -13.34 -20.88 -12.35
N CYS A 322 -13.70 -20.03 -13.33
CA CYS A 322 -13.95 -18.62 -13.10
C CYS A 322 -15.41 -18.39 -12.68
N SER A 323 -15.64 -18.17 -11.38
CA SER A 323 -16.98 -17.96 -10.82
C SER A 323 -17.49 -16.51 -10.91
N LEU A 324 -16.65 -15.58 -11.38
CA LEU A 324 -17.04 -14.16 -11.51
C LEU A 324 -17.55 -13.89 -12.92
N SER A 325 -18.84 -13.56 -13.03
CA SER A 325 -19.42 -13.13 -14.30
C SER A 325 -18.80 -11.80 -14.77
N PRO A 326 -18.41 -11.67 -16.05
CA PRO A 326 -17.97 -10.40 -16.65
C PRO A 326 -18.94 -9.23 -16.39
N ASN A 327 -20.25 -9.50 -16.35
CA ASN A 327 -21.28 -8.48 -16.12
C ASN A 327 -21.23 -7.90 -14.69
N VAL A 328 -20.95 -8.76 -13.70
CA VAL A 328 -20.80 -8.33 -12.30
C VAL A 328 -19.56 -7.47 -12.15
N LEU A 329 -18.45 -7.89 -12.74
CA LEU A 329 -17.21 -7.12 -12.71
C LEU A 329 -17.37 -5.77 -13.43
N LEU A 330 -18.04 -5.74 -14.59
CA LEU A 330 -18.29 -4.49 -15.30
C LEU A 330 -19.12 -3.50 -14.47
N CYS A 331 -20.12 -3.98 -13.72
CA CYS A 331 -20.90 -3.14 -12.81
C CYS A 331 -20.02 -2.45 -11.76
N GLU A 332 -19.10 -3.21 -11.14
CA GLU A 332 -18.15 -2.65 -10.18
C GLU A 332 -17.12 -1.74 -10.84
N MET A 333 -16.62 -2.07 -12.04
CA MET A 333 -15.70 -1.21 -12.78
C MET A 333 -16.33 0.16 -13.08
N LYS A 334 -17.62 0.22 -13.46
CA LYS A 334 -18.32 1.51 -13.66
C LYS A 334 -18.34 2.37 -12.40
N LYS A 335 -18.55 1.75 -11.22
CA LYS A 335 -18.51 2.47 -9.93
C LYS A 335 -17.09 2.94 -9.61
N LEU A 336 -16.09 2.07 -9.80
CA LEU A 336 -14.69 2.40 -9.54
C LEU A 336 -14.15 3.46 -10.49
N VAL A 337 -14.59 3.49 -11.75
CA VAL A 337 -14.30 4.57 -12.70
C VAL A 337 -14.77 5.92 -12.14
N HIS A 338 -15.98 5.99 -11.60
CA HIS A 338 -16.50 7.23 -11.02
C HIS A 338 -15.68 7.68 -9.80
N VAL A 339 -15.23 6.73 -8.98
CA VAL A 339 -14.33 7.03 -7.84
C VAL A 339 -12.97 7.51 -8.34
N ALA A 340 -12.32 6.77 -9.24
CA ALA A 340 -10.95 7.01 -9.68
C ALA A 340 -10.78 8.27 -10.53
N MET A 341 -11.80 8.62 -11.32
CA MET A 341 -11.81 9.82 -12.17
C MET A 341 -12.62 10.97 -11.57
N GLY A 342 -12.99 10.90 -10.29
CA GLY A 342 -13.67 11.99 -9.60
C GLY A 342 -12.84 13.29 -9.63
N PRO A 343 -13.47 14.47 -9.74
CA PRO A 343 -12.75 15.75 -9.89
C PRO A 343 -11.82 16.05 -8.69
N GLY A 344 -12.19 15.59 -7.49
CA GLY A 344 -11.34 15.68 -6.30
C GLY A 344 -10.08 14.82 -6.39
N GLU A 345 -10.18 13.60 -6.94
CA GLU A 345 -9.06 12.68 -7.10
C GLU A 345 -8.08 13.17 -8.18
N ILE A 346 -8.59 13.64 -9.31
CA ILE A 346 -7.76 14.18 -10.41
C ILE A 346 -7.06 15.49 -9.99
N SER A 347 -7.75 16.34 -9.21
CA SER A 347 -7.15 17.57 -8.65
C SER A 347 -6.00 17.26 -7.69
N LEU A 348 -6.12 16.19 -6.89
CA LEU A 348 -5.03 15.73 -6.01
C LEU A 348 -3.79 15.30 -6.79
N VAL A 349 -3.93 14.67 -7.97
CA VAL A 349 -2.75 14.34 -8.81
C VAL A 349 -1.95 15.62 -9.08
N MET A 350 -2.65 16.72 -9.38
CA MET A 350 -2.04 17.99 -9.74
C MET A 350 -1.34 18.67 -8.57
N THR A 351 -1.94 18.66 -7.38
CA THR A 351 -1.32 19.27 -6.20
C THR A 351 -0.02 18.56 -5.84
N HIS A 352 0.04 17.23 -5.99
CA HIS A 352 1.27 16.46 -5.81
C HIS A 352 2.30 16.72 -6.92
N PHE A 353 1.90 16.75 -8.18
CA PHE A 353 2.79 17.06 -9.30
C PHE A 353 3.40 18.47 -9.22
N ASN A 354 2.61 19.46 -8.77
CA ASN A 354 3.07 20.83 -8.58
C ASN A 354 3.98 20.97 -7.35
N SER A 355 3.65 20.29 -6.24
CA SER A 355 4.42 20.32 -4.99
C SER A 355 5.71 19.49 -5.01
N ALA A 356 5.85 18.55 -5.96
CA ALA A 356 7.11 17.90 -6.27
C ALA A 356 8.16 18.96 -6.63
N ARG A 357 8.98 19.34 -5.64
CA ARG A 357 10.11 20.25 -5.79
C ARG A 357 11.13 19.56 -6.71
N GLU A 358 11.87 20.31 -7.52
CA GLU A 358 12.97 19.82 -8.40
C GLU A 358 14.14 19.13 -7.65
N ARG A 359 13.93 18.70 -6.40
CA ARG A 359 14.93 18.10 -5.54
C ARG A 359 14.83 16.58 -5.59
N ARG A 360 15.83 16.01 -6.27
CA ARG A 360 16.38 14.64 -6.22
C ARG A 360 16.00 13.73 -7.40
N LEU A 361 17.06 13.37 -8.12
CA LEU A 361 17.16 12.24 -9.03
C LEU A 361 16.72 10.96 -8.31
N GLY A 362 15.59 10.42 -8.76
CA GLY A 362 15.07 9.11 -8.36
C GLY A 362 13.99 8.68 -9.33
N ASN A 363 13.03 9.58 -9.62
CA ASN A 363 12.09 9.49 -10.73
C ASN A 363 12.11 10.84 -11.47
N ALA A 364 12.25 10.85 -12.80
CA ALA A 364 12.45 12.07 -13.61
C ALA A 364 11.35 13.16 -13.45
N LEU A 365 10.20 12.81 -12.87
CA LEU A 365 9.06 13.70 -12.62
C LEU A 365 8.87 14.09 -11.14
N GLY A 366 9.67 13.55 -10.20
CA GLY A 366 9.58 13.87 -8.76
C GLY A 366 8.30 13.41 -8.05
N ILE A 367 7.55 12.46 -8.64
CA ILE A 367 6.27 11.95 -8.14
C ILE A 367 6.51 10.88 -7.07
N ASP A 368 5.70 10.94 -6.00
CA ASP A 368 5.67 9.95 -4.91
C ASP A 368 5.25 8.55 -5.40
N ASP A 369 5.85 7.49 -4.84
CA ASP A 369 5.59 6.10 -5.22
C ASP A 369 4.13 5.69 -4.98
N GLN A 370 3.49 6.26 -3.95
CA GLN A 370 2.06 6.02 -3.70
C GLN A 370 1.18 6.62 -4.80
N GLU A 371 1.60 7.74 -5.37
CA GLU A 371 0.87 8.40 -6.45
C GLU A 371 1.05 7.67 -7.78
N ILE A 372 2.27 7.16 -8.05
CA ILE A 372 2.52 6.27 -9.20
C ILE A 372 1.62 5.05 -9.12
N ARG A 373 1.49 4.42 -7.94
CA ARG A 373 0.61 3.27 -7.73
C ARG A 373 -0.86 3.60 -7.89
N ARG A 374 -1.30 4.78 -7.44
CA ARG A 374 -2.66 5.25 -7.69
C ARG A 374 -2.93 5.38 -9.19
N LEU A 375 -2.04 6.03 -9.93
CA LEU A 375 -2.18 6.19 -11.39
C LEU A 375 -2.17 4.84 -12.12
N ALA A 376 -1.39 3.87 -11.64
CA ALA A 376 -1.39 2.51 -12.17
C ALA A 376 -2.73 1.81 -11.92
N CYS A 377 -3.27 1.91 -10.69
CA CYS A 377 -4.59 1.37 -10.36
C CYS A 377 -5.70 2.00 -11.21
N THR A 378 -5.68 3.32 -11.41
CA THR A 378 -6.68 3.99 -12.27
C THR A 378 -6.56 3.52 -13.72
N ALA A 379 -5.34 3.34 -14.24
CA ALA A 379 -5.13 2.79 -15.58
C ALA A 379 -5.67 1.36 -15.72
N ASP A 380 -5.48 0.50 -14.72
CA ASP A 380 -6.00 -0.87 -14.72
C ASP A 380 -7.54 -0.90 -14.68
N ILE A 381 -8.16 -0.04 -13.86
CA ILE A 381 -9.63 0.11 -13.82
C ILE A 381 -10.18 0.52 -15.19
N ILE A 382 -9.57 1.52 -15.83
CA ILE A 382 -10.00 2.03 -17.16
C ILE A 382 -9.86 0.92 -18.21
N PHE A 383 -8.71 0.25 -18.26
CA PHE A 383 -8.47 -0.83 -19.21
C PHE A 383 -9.48 -1.97 -19.04
N HIS A 384 -9.68 -2.47 -17.81
CA HIS A 384 -10.62 -3.57 -17.57
C HIS A 384 -12.07 -3.18 -17.86
N HIS A 385 -12.47 -1.95 -17.54
CA HIS A 385 -13.78 -1.43 -17.95
C HIS A 385 -13.95 -1.48 -19.47
N ASP A 386 -13.02 -0.88 -20.21
CA ASP A 386 -13.13 -0.73 -21.67
C ASP A 386 -13.05 -2.09 -22.40
N HIS A 387 -12.24 -3.01 -21.88
CA HIS A 387 -12.15 -4.38 -22.38
C HIS A 387 -13.47 -5.13 -22.21
N LEU A 388 -14.06 -5.10 -21.00
CA LEU A 388 -15.32 -5.78 -20.71
C LEU A 388 -16.50 -5.19 -21.52
N VAL A 389 -16.54 -3.87 -21.71
CA VAL A 389 -17.54 -3.23 -22.58
C VAL A 389 -17.39 -3.72 -24.03
N SER A 390 -16.14 -3.82 -24.51
CA SER A 390 -15.86 -4.26 -25.88
C SER A 390 -16.25 -5.74 -26.09
N GLU A 391 -15.94 -6.63 -25.14
CA GLU A 391 -16.36 -8.04 -25.18
C GLU A 391 -17.88 -8.21 -25.16
N GLN A 392 -18.59 -7.43 -24.33
CA GLN A 392 -20.06 -7.44 -24.31
C GLN A 392 -20.65 -7.05 -25.67
N ILE A 393 -20.10 -6.05 -26.33
CA ILE A 393 -20.54 -5.63 -27.67
C ILE A 393 -20.28 -6.75 -28.68
N GLN A 394 -19.09 -7.34 -28.71
CA GLN A 394 -18.76 -8.42 -29.63
C GLN A 394 -19.65 -9.66 -29.44
N SER A 395 -19.92 -10.04 -28.19
CA SER A 395 -20.79 -11.18 -27.86
C SER A 395 -22.28 -10.94 -28.20
N ALA A 396 -22.77 -9.69 -28.07
CA ALA A 396 -24.12 -9.32 -28.46
C ALA A 396 -24.31 -9.29 -29.99
N THR A 397 -23.24 -9.17 -30.76
CA THR A 397 -23.25 -9.06 -32.23
C THR A 397 -23.06 -10.41 -32.93
N GLY A 398 -23.32 -11.53 -32.23
CA GLY A 398 -23.03 -12.88 -32.69
C GLY A 398 -23.69 -13.30 -34.01
N ASP A 399 -23.08 -12.96 -35.15
CA ASP A 399 -22.89 -13.80 -36.34
C ASP A 399 -22.01 -13.07 -37.39
N PRO A 400 -20.68 -13.31 -37.48
CA PRO A 400 -19.82 -12.67 -38.48
C PRO A 400 -20.04 -13.20 -39.91
N LYS A 401 -20.98 -14.15 -40.12
CA LYS A 401 -21.25 -14.78 -41.42
C LYS A 401 -22.41 -14.19 -42.21
N LYS A 402 -23.12 -13.16 -41.72
CA LYS A 402 -24.29 -12.61 -42.41
C LYS A 402 -24.12 -11.28 -43.14
N TYR A 403 -22.95 -10.67 -43.10
CA TYR A 403 -22.65 -9.53 -43.96
C TYR A 403 -21.31 -9.75 -44.64
N GLY A 404 -21.41 -10.32 -45.85
CA GLY A 404 -20.31 -10.35 -46.79
C GLY A 404 -19.91 -8.94 -47.23
N THR A 405 -18.69 -8.86 -47.77
CA THR A 405 -17.97 -7.68 -48.26
C THR A 405 -17.33 -6.82 -47.17
N LEU A 406 -16.04 -7.06 -46.94
CA LEU A 406 -15.09 -6.04 -46.47
C LEU A 406 -15.30 -4.76 -47.31
N PRO A 407 -15.55 -3.58 -46.71
CA PRO A 407 -15.32 -2.34 -47.41
C PRO A 407 -13.84 -2.02 -47.31
N ASP A 408 -13.17 -2.03 -48.47
CA ASP A 408 -11.92 -1.32 -48.68
C ASP A 408 -12.05 0.16 -48.27
N GLN A 409 -10.93 0.72 -47.79
CA GLN A 409 -10.70 2.13 -47.40
C GLN A 409 -11.14 2.54 -45.99
N PHE A 410 -10.29 2.26 -45.00
CA PHE A 410 -10.28 2.98 -43.72
C PHE A 410 -9.49 4.28 -43.88
N SER A 411 -10.20 5.40 -43.97
CA SER A 411 -9.57 6.73 -43.91
C SER A 411 -9.19 7.06 -42.47
N ALA A 412 -7.99 7.62 -42.28
CA ALA A 412 -7.57 8.16 -40.99
C ALA A 412 -8.59 9.22 -40.53
N GLY A 413 -9.33 8.91 -39.46
CA GLY A 413 -10.44 9.74 -38.95
C GLY A 413 -11.82 9.07 -38.99
N SER A 414 -11.99 7.90 -39.61
CA SER A 414 -13.24 7.15 -39.49
C SER A 414 -13.33 6.49 -38.10
N LYS A 415 -14.15 7.06 -37.21
CA LYS A 415 -14.57 6.36 -35.98
C LYS A 415 -15.14 5.01 -36.41
N HIS A 416 -14.68 3.92 -35.79
CA HIS A 416 -15.40 2.64 -35.91
C HIS A 416 -16.89 2.90 -35.67
N PRO A 417 -17.79 2.41 -36.55
CA PRO A 417 -19.22 2.65 -36.40
C PRO A 417 -19.64 2.20 -34.99
N ARG A 418 -20.15 3.18 -34.23
CA ARG A 418 -20.67 2.99 -32.88
C ARG A 418 -21.93 2.15 -32.97
N PHE A 419 -21.98 1.04 -32.24
CA PHE A 419 -23.19 0.24 -32.12
C PHE A 419 -23.85 0.30 -30.74
N THR A 420 -23.40 1.11 -29.77
CA THR A 420 -24.12 1.30 -28.49
C THR A 420 -23.86 2.65 -27.80
N THR A 421 -24.74 2.98 -26.84
CA THR A 421 -24.82 4.18 -25.98
C THR A 421 -23.97 4.12 -24.70
N ALA A 422 -22.97 3.23 -24.62
CA ALA A 422 -22.12 3.08 -23.43
C ALA A 422 -20.79 3.84 -23.60
N ASP A 423 -20.65 4.96 -22.89
CA ASP A 423 -19.42 5.78 -22.89
C ASP A 423 -18.25 4.99 -22.30
N LEU A 424 -17.11 4.96 -23.02
CA LEU A 424 -15.88 4.31 -22.55
C LEU A 424 -15.16 5.19 -21.54
N ALA A 425 -14.48 4.59 -20.57
CA ALA A 425 -13.72 5.34 -19.57
C ALA A 425 -12.55 6.09 -20.22
N TRP A 426 -11.93 5.50 -21.24
CA TRP A 426 -10.93 6.15 -22.09
C TRP A 426 -11.43 7.41 -22.82
N GLU A 427 -12.70 7.46 -23.22
CA GLU A 427 -13.26 8.63 -23.91
C GLU A 427 -13.28 9.85 -22.98
N VAL A 428 -13.51 9.65 -21.68
CA VAL A 428 -13.44 10.74 -20.67
C VAL A 428 -12.02 11.31 -20.57
N VAL A 429 -11.00 10.44 -20.54
CA VAL A 429 -9.58 10.87 -20.48
C VAL A 429 -9.20 11.68 -21.70
N THR A 430 -9.54 11.18 -22.89
CA THR A 430 -9.21 11.84 -24.16
C THR A 430 -9.97 13.16 -24.32
N MET A 431 -11.26 13.21 -23.99
CA MET A 431 -12.06 14.44 -24.00
C MET A 431 -11.43 15.55 -23.13
N HIS A 432 -11.03 15.24 -21.89
CA HIS A 432 -10.39 16.25 -21.03
C HIS A 432 -9.02 16.74 -21.55
N ILE A 433 -8.27 15.89 -22.28
CA ILE A 433 -7.04 16.30 -22.95
C ILE A 433 -7.35 17.25 -24.12
N PHE A 434 -8.42 17.01 -24.86
CA PHE A 434 -8.83 17.88 -25.97
C PHE A 434 -9.40 19.22 -25.49
N GLU A 435 -10.27 19.19 -24.48
CA GLU A 435 -10.94 20.35 -23.88
C GLU A 435 -10.02 21.22 -23.02
N SER A 436 -8.79 20.78 -22.74
CA SER A 436 -7.82 21.63 -22.06
C SER A 436 -7.45 22.83 -22.94
N PRO A 437 -7.67 24.08 -22.46
CA PRO A 437 -7.40 25.29 -23.22
C PRO A 437 -5.91 25.38 -23.57
N ARG A 438 -5.60 26.06 -24.67
CA ARG A 438 -4.23 26.55 -24.92
C ARG A 438 -3.82 27.31 -23.67
N THR A 439 -2.73 26.92 -23.02
CA THR A 439 -2.10 27.72 -21.96
C THR A 439 -1.63 29.04 -22.58
N GLU A 440 -2.54 30.01 -22.68
CA GLU A 440 -2.17 31.41 -22.83
C GLU A 440 -1.42 31.80 -21.57
N THR A 441 -0.09 31.93 -21.72
CA THR A 441 0.78 32.81 -20.92
C THR A 441 0.29 33.09 -19.50
N GLN A 442 0.44 32.12 -18.59
CA GLN A 442 0.59 32.48 -17.18
C GLN A 442 2.00 33.03 -17.02
N TYR A 443 2.12 34.36 -17.15
CA TYR A 443 3.15 35.13 -16.46
C TYR A 443 3.00 34.80 -14.96
N VAL A 444 3.69 33.76 -14.49
CA VAL A 444 4.03 33.65 -13.08
C VAL A 444 5.10 34.71 -12.88
N SER A 445 4.66 35.91 -12.54
CA SER A 445 5.50 36.92 -11.93
C SER A 445 6.20 36.24 -10.75
N ALA A 446 7.51 36.09 -10.88
CA ALA A 446 8.40 35.72 -9.81
C ALA A 446 8.26 36.77 -8.70
N SER A 447 7.32 36.55 -7.77
CA SER A 447 7.39 37.16 -6.45
C SER A 447 8.47 36.42 -5.68
N SER A 448 9.69 36.92 -5.87
CA SER A 448 10.85 36.70 -5.02
C SER A 448 10.52 37.13 -3.60
N VAL A 449 9.95 36.24 -2.80
CA VAL A 449 9.96 36.37 -1.34
C VAL A 449 10.76 35.22 -0.76
N SER A 450 12.06 35.49 -0.59
CA SER A 450 12.98 34.68 0.20
C SER A 450 12.44 34.42 1.60
N PRO A 451 12.37 33.17 2.08
CA PRO A 451 12.32 32.90 3.51
C PRO A 451 13.75 32.64 4.00
N ALA A 452 14.56 33.70 4.01
CA ALA A 452 15.81 33.74 4.75
C ALA A 452 15.60 34.61 6.00
N SER A 453 14.73 34.17 6.90
CA SER A 453 14.77 34.51 8.33
C SER A 453 13.59 33.84 9.04
N GLN A 454 13.85 32.67 9.63
CA GLN A 454 13.23 32.18 10.88
C GLN A 454 13.86 30.81 11.19
N ARG A 455 15.16 30.85 11.53
CA ARG A 455 15.74 29.85 12.40
C ARG A 455 15.46 30.29 13.83
N GLN A 456 14.57 29.58 14.51
CA GLN A 456 14.73 29.20 15.92
C GLN A 456 13.54 28.33 16.34
N THR A 457 13.85 27.11 16.82
CA THR A 457 13.11 26.27 17.80
C THR A 457 11.64 25.92 17.48
N GLN A 458 11.19 24.67 17.39
CA GLN A 458 11.30 23.60 18.39
C GLN A 458 10.66 22.29 17.86
N SER A 459 11.08 21.19 18.51
CA SER A 459 10.51 19.84 18.64
C SER A 459 9.17 19.47 17.97
N VAL A 460 9.22 18.30 17.31
CA VAL A 460 8.31 17.16 17.45
C VAL A 460 7.06 17.40 18.32
N ALA A 461 5.91 17.52 17.68
CA ALA A 461 4.59 17.33 18.30
C ALA A 461 3.62 16.77 17.24
N TYR A 462 3.63 15.45 17.06
CA TYR A 462 2.44 14.73 16.63
C TYR A 462 1.44 14.78 17.79
N LEU A 463 0.16 15.01 17.47
CA LEU A 463 -1.00 15.12 18.37
C LEU A 463 -1.35 16.55 18.84
N SER A 464 -2.21 17.24 18.09
CA SER A 464 -3.28 18.04 18.70
C SER A 464 -4.53 18.09 17.81
N SER A 465 -5.57 17.41 18.28
CA SER A 465 -6.95 17.58 17.87
C SER A 465 -7.50 18.84 18.53
N SER A 466 -7.54 19.98 17.82
CA SER A 466 -8.51 21.08 18.04
C SER A 466 -8.19 22.32 17.19
N SER A 467 -8.88 22.47 16.06
CA SER A 467 -9.19 23.79 15.48
C SER A 467 -10.27 23.69 14.38
N ARG A 468 -11.50 23.33 14.80
CA ARG A 468 -12.70 23.85 14.11
C ARG A 468 -12.86 25.30 14.54
N ALA A 469 -12.49 26.25 13.69
CA ALA A 469 -13.08 27.59 13.56
C ALA A 469 -12.10 28.54 12.85
N SER A 470 -12.04 28.43 11.52
CA SER A 470 -11.72 29.57 10.66
C SER A 470 -12.21 29.26 9.25
N GLN A 471 -13.53 29.10 9.12
CA GLN A 471 -14.23 29.48 7.89
C GLN A 471 -14.14 31.00 7.79
N SER A 472 -13.23 31.47 6.95
CA SER A 472 -13.23 32.83 6.45
C SER A 472 -12.79 32.78 4.99
N ARG A 473 -13.81 32.88 4.12
CA ARG A 473 -13.79 33.25 2.70
C ARG A 473 -12.39 33.36 2.06
N ARG A 474 -12.13 32.51 1.06
CA ARG A 474 -11.38 32.91 -0.14
C ARG A 474 -11.70 32.01 -1.33
N ILE A 475 -12.61 32.54 -2.15
CA ILE A 475 -12.68 32.51 -3.61
C ILE A 475 -12.85 31.12 -4.25
N ASP A 476 -14.09 30.88 -4.68
CA ASP A 476 -14.39 30.08 -5.88
C ASP A 476 -13.57 30.61 -7.06
N ALA A 477 -12.35 30.11 -7.21
CA ALA A 477 -11.60 30.24 -8.45
C ALA A 477 -12.12 29.11 -9.36
N LYS A 478 -12.78 29.50 -10.45
CA LYS A 478 -13.05 28.65 -11.62
C LYS A 478 -11.89 27.66 -11.78
N GLN A 479 -12.20 26.36 -11.72
CA GLN A 479 -11.28 25.31 -12.12
C GLN A 479 -10.78 25.65 -13.53
N THR A 480 -9.53 26.08 -13.63
CA THR A 480 -8.80 26.05 -14.88
C THR A 480 -8.72 24.59 -15.30
N ASN A 481 -9.05 24.29 -16.55
CA ASN A 481 -8.98 22.94 -17.12
C ASN A 481 -7.51 22.47 -17.12
N ASP A 482 -7.09 21.81 -16.04
CA ASP A 482 -5.69 21.48 -15.76
C ASP A 482 -5.25 20.19 -16.48
N SER A 483 -4.58 20.34 -17.63
CA SER A 483 -4.11 19.24 -18.49
C SER A 483 -3.08 18.29 -17.84
N GLY A 484 -2.32 18.76 -16.84
CA GLY A 484 -1.21 18.00 -16.26
C GLY A 484 -1.61 16.65 -15.66
N SER A 485 -2.68 16.60 -14.86
CA SER A 485 -3.16 15.36 -14.25
C SER A 485 -3.63 14.33 -15.29
N TRP A 486 -4.33 14.80 -16.33
CA TRP A 486 -4.83 13.96 -17.40
C TRP A 486 -3.70 13.40 -18.27
N LEU A 487 -2.63 14.18 -18.47
CA LEU A 487 -1.41 13.71 -19.14
C LEU A 487 -0.64 12.67 -18.32
N LEU A 488 -0.60 12.80 -16.99
CA LEU A 488 -0.01 11.78 -16.12
C LEU A 488 -0.80 10.48 -16.15
N LEU A 489 -2.13 10.58 -16.12
CA LEU A 489 -3.01 9.43 -16.26
C LEU A 489 -2.84 8.77 -17.64
N LEU A 490 -2.81 9.56 -18.71
CA LEU A 490 -2.54 9.07 -20.07
C LEU A 490 -1.20 8.34 -20.14
N LEU A 491 -0.13 8.92 -19.58
CA LEU A 491 1.17 8.26 -19.53
C LEU A 491 1.10 6.90 -18.83
N SER A 492 0.39 6.82 -17.71
CA SER A 492 0.19 5.58 -16.96
C SER A 492 -0.55 4.53 -17.79
N ILE A 493 -1.64 4.92 -18.47
CA ILE A 493 -2.43 4.05 -19.35
C ILE A 493 -1.55 3.52 -20.49
N LEU A 494 -0.82 4.39 -21.19
CA LEU A 494 0.01 3.99 -22.33
C LEU A 494 1.19 3.11 -21.93
N ARG A 495 1.73 3.28 -20.71
CA ARG A 495 2.82 2.43 -20.20
C ARG A 495 2.36 1.01 -19.88
N ARG A 496 1.14 0.84 -19.37
CA ARG A 496 0.64 -0.46 -18.89
C ARG A 496 -0.17 -1.21 -19.95
N HIS A 497 -1.04 -0.49 -20.65
CA HIS A 497 -2.05 -1.05 -21.55
C HIS A 497 -2.00 -0.44 -22.95
N GLY A 498 -0.90 0.23 -23.30
CA GLY A 498 -0.72 0.89 -24.60
C GLY A 498 -0.96 -0.04 -25.79
N ASP A 499 -0.55 -1.31 -25.69
CA ASP A 499 -0.75 -2.31 -26.75
C ASP A 499 -2.23 -2.49 -27.10
N TYR A 500 -3.12 -2.55 -26.11
CA TYR A 500 -4.57 -2.67 -26.33
C TYR A 500 -5.14 -1.45 -27.06
N TYR A 501 -4.76 -0.25 -26.64
CA TYR A 501 -5.25 0.99 -27.25
C TYR A 501 -4.63 1.24 -28.64
N MET A 502 -3.40 0.80 -28.89
CA MET A 502 -2.82 0.80 -30.23
C MET A 502 -3.63 -0.07 -31.18
N SER A 503 -3.91 -1.33 -30.80
CA SER A 503 -4.64 -2.25 -31.68
C SER A 503 -6.11 -1.89 -31.87
N ASN A 504 -6.78 -1.31 -30.86
CA ASN A 504 -8.24 -1.10 -30.90
C ASN A 504 -8.67 0.36 -31.05
N ARG A 505 -7.78 1.33 -30.80
CA ARG A 505 -8.10 2.77 -30.68
C ARG A 505 -7.03 3.69 -31.27
N ILE A 506 -6.31 3.24 -32.31
CA ILE A 506 -5.25 4.05 -32.94
C ILE A 506 -5.72 5.44 -33.38
N GLY A 507 -6.96 5.58 -33.84
CA GLY A 507 -7.52 6.89 -34.24
C GLY A 507 -7.55 7.91 -33.10
N ASP A 508 -7.89 7.48 -31.88
CA ASP A 508 -7.89 8.36 -30.71
C ASP A 508 -6.47 8.76 -30.32
N LEU A 509 -5.52 7.83 -30.43
CA LEU A 509 -4.10 8.07 -30.17
C LEU A 509 -3.49 9.05 -31.17
N ILE A 510 -3.85 8.96 -32.44
CA ILE A 510 -3.49 9.93 -33.48
C ILE A 510 -3.97 11.33 -33.10
N MET A 511 -5.22 11.48 -32.67
CA MET A 511 -5.75 12.77 -32.25
C MET A 511 -5.00 13.30 -31.01
N VAL A 512 -4.69 12.43 -30.04
CA VAL A 512 -3.87 12.78 -28.87
C VAL A 512 -2.46 13.24 -29.29
N MET A 513 -1.81 12.55 -30.24
CA MET A 513 -0.51 12.95 -30.80
C MET A 513 -0.55 14.35 -31.41
N GLN A 514 -1.60 14.67 -32.17
CA GLN A 514 -1.78 16.01 -32.73
C GLN A 514 -1.88 17.07 -31.63
N LYS A 515 -2.67 16.82 -30.58
CA LYS A 515 -2.79 17.72 -29.42
C LYS A 515 -1.46 17.91 -28.69
N LEU A 516 -0.70 16.84 -28.50
CA LEU A 516 0.64 16.89 -27.88
C LEU A 516 1.65 17.66 -28.73
N GLY A 517 1.60 17.52 -30.05
CA GLY A 517 2.37 18.34 -30.98
C GLY A 517 2.11 19.84 -30.79
N TYR A 518 0.84 20.23 -30.64
CA TYR A 518 0.49 21.63 -30.34
C TYR A 518 1.02 22.10 -28.98
N MET A 519 1.07 21.22 -27.96
CA MET A 519 1.62 21.57 -26.65
C MET A 519 3.14 21.77 -26.65
N LEU A 520 3.86 21.26 -27.67
CA LEU A 520 5.31 21.45 -27.83
C LEU A 520 5.69 22.79 -28.51
N VAL A 521 4.74 23.55 -29.05
CA VAL A 521 5.01 24.80 -29.80
C VAL A 521 5.53 25.94 -28.91
N VAL A 522 5.39 25.83 -27.59
CA VAL A 522 5.74 26.85 -26.58
C VAL A 522 7.26 26.93 -26.35
N LYS A 523 7.81 28.15 -26.27
CA LYS A 523 9.27 28.44 -26.27
C LYS A 523 10.04 28.06 -24.99
N GLU A 524 9.38 28.03 -23.83
CA GLU A 524 10.03 27.73 -22.54
C GLU A 524 9.67 26.33 -22.03
N MET A 525 10.66 25.49 -21.74
CA MET A 525 10.45 24.12 -21.24
C MET A 525 10.07 24.11 -19.75
N GLY A 526 8.78 24.02 -19.46
CA GLY A 526 8.22 23.78 -18.13
C GLY A 526 7.88 22.31 -17.87
N LYS A 527 7.36 22.04 -16.66
CA LYS A 527 6.93 20.70 -16.21
C LYS A 527 5.94 20.02 -17.17
N LEU A 528 5.04 20.80 -17.79
CA LEU A 528 4.03 20.28 -18.71
C LEU A 528 4.65 19.81 -20.03
N GLN A 529 5.63 20.52 -20.61
CA GLN A 529 6.31 20.02 -21.80
C GLN A 529 7.17 18.80 -21.50
N SER A 530 7.84 18.75 -20.34
CA SER A 530 8.55 17.54 -19.92
C SER A 530 7.59 16.34 -19.89
N LEU A 531 6.41 16.50 -19.29
CA LEU A 531 5.40 15.45 -19.28
C LEU A 531 4.90 15.08 -20.69
N THR A 532 4.62 16.06 -21.54
CA THR A 532 4.26 15.86 -22.97
C THR A 532 5.32 15.05 -23.70
N LEU A 533 6.61 15.35 -23.49
CA LEU A 533 7.71 14.57 -24.06
C LEU A 533 7.74 13.14 -23.55
N HIS A 534 7.52 12.90 -22.25
CA HIS A 534 7.45 11.54 -21.71
C HIS A 534 6.32 10.73 -22.34
N VAL A 535 5.15 11.35 -22.57
CA VAL A 535 4.03 10.71 -23.27
C VAL A 535 4.39 10.40 -24.72
N LEU A 536 5.04 11.34 -25.43
CA LEU A 536 5.51 11.12 -26.80
C LEU A 536 6.58 10.02 -26.88
N ILE A 537 7.54 9.97 -25.96
CA ILE A 537 8.53 8.88 -25.90
C ILE A 537 7.85 7.52 -25.72
N GLN A 538 6.83 7.45 -24.85
CA GLN A 538 6.06 6.21 -24.68
C GLN A 538 5.32 5.84 -25.98
N MET A 539 4.71 6.80 -26.65
CA MET A 539 4.05 6.54 -27.94
C MET A 539 5.03 6.16 -29.05
N ALA A 540 6.25 6.70 -29.05
CA ALA A 540 7.29 6.30 -30.00
C ALA A 540 7.69 4.84 -29.79
N SER A 541 7.86 4.42 -28.53
CA SER A 541 8.10 3.02 -28.19
C SER A 541 6.97 2.10 -28.65
N LEU A 542 5.71 2.50 -28.44
CA LEU A 542 4.55 1.73 -28.92
C LEU A 542 4.49 1.69 -30.45
N SER A 543 4.67 2.83 -31.12
CA SER A 543 4.68 2.92 -32.59
C SER A 543 5.76 2.04 -33.21
N ALA A 544 6.94 1.96 -32.59
CA ALA A 544 8.03 1.10 -33.04
C ALA A 544 7.67 -0.40 -32.93
N ARG A 545 6.94 -0.81 -31.89
CA ARG A 545 6.48 -2.20 -31.72
C ARG A 545 5.41 -2.60 -32.73
N PHE A 546 4.56 -1.65 -33.14
CA PHE A 546 3.49 -1.87 -34.13
C PHE A 546 3.83 -1.27 -35.50
N ARG A 547 5.12 -1.14 -35.83
CA ARG A 547 5.57 -0.51 -37.07
C ARG A 547 4.94 -1.18 -38.28
N ASP A 548 4.97 -2.50 -38.32
CA ASP A 548 4.52 -3.26 -39.49
C ASP A 548 2.99 -3.17 -39.71
N GLU A 549 2.22 -2.88 -38.67
CA GLU A 549 0.76 -2.80 -38.72
C GLU A 549 0.25 -1.38 -39.03
N PHE A 550 0.96 -0.33 -38.59
CA PHE A 550 0.43 1.04 -38.61
C PHE A 550 1.40 2.14 -39.09
N ASN A 551 2.51 1.80 -39.74
CA ASN A 551 3.54 2.77 -40.17
C ASN A 551 2.95 3.96 -40.95
N ASP A 552 2.07 3.67 -41.91
CA ASP A 552 1.53 4.68 -42.82
C ASP A 552 0.62 5.68 -42.08
N HIS A 553 -0.12 5.23 -41.07
CA HIS A 553 -1.04 6.05 -40.29
C HIS A 553 -0.35 7.00 -39.30
N LEU A 554 0.87 6.69 -38.87
CA LEU A 554 1.58 7.47 -37.83
C LEU A 554 2.69 8.36 -38.40
N SER A 555 3.16 8.08 -39.62
CA SER A 555 4.30 8.75 -40.25
C SER A 555 4.15 10.28 -40.33
N GLU A 556 3.01 10.77 -40.80
CA GLU A 556 2.70 12.21 -40.93
C GLU A 556 2.65 12.91 -39.56
N HIS A 557 2.08 12.24 -38.55
CA HIS A 557 1.98 12.78 -37.20
C HIS A 557 3.33 12.84 -36.50
N TRP A 558 4.19 11.83 -36.70
CA TRP A 558 5.58 11.86 -36.24
C TRP A 558 6.38 12.97 -36.92
N ALA A 559 6.19 13.20 -38.23
CA ALA A 559 6.84 14.29 -38.94
C ALA A 559 6.50 15.67 -38.31
N ASN A 560 5.24 15.90 -37.95
CA ASN A 560 4.83 17.12 -37.24
C ASN A 560 5.48 17.24 -35.84
N VAL A 561 5.54 16.15 -35.07
CA VAL A 561 6.22 16.14 -33.76
C VAL A 561 7.70 16.49 -33.92
N TRP A 562 8.40 15.86 -34.87
CA TRP A 562 9.80 16.15 -35.17
C TRP A 562 10.03 17.59 -35.61
N GLN A 563 9.17 18.14 -36.47
CA GLN A 563 9.24 19.54 -36.88
C GLN A 563 9.14 20.49 -35.69
N ASN A 564 8.30 20.19 -34.70
CA ASN A 564 8.16 21.02 -33.50
C ASN A 564 9.35 20.90 -32.54
N LEU A 565 9.97 19.71 -32.43
CA LEU A 565 11.15 19.47 -31.59
C LEU A 565 12.45 20.01 -32.21
N LEU A 566 12.56 20.03 -33.53
CA LEU A 566 13.78 20.47 -34.23
C LEU A 566 13.74 21.96 -34.62
N ARG A 567 12.87 22.75 -33.99
CA ARG A 567 12.78 24.18 -34.27
C ARG A 567 14.06 24.91 -33.82
N PRO A 568 14.63 25.78 -34.68
CA PRO A 568 15.86 26.52 -34.36
C PRO A 568 15.67 27.53 -33.22
N ASP A 569 14.43 27.90 -32.90
CA ASP A 569 14.11 28.90 -31.89
C ASP A 569 14.20 28.38 -30.45
N LEU A 570 14.39 27.07 -30.25
CA LEU A 570 14.32 26.44 -28.94
C LEU A 570 15.64 26.57 -28.16
N PRO A 571 15.59 26.63 -26.82
CA PRO A 571 16.77 26.93 -25.99
C PRO A 571 17.94 25.95 -26.18
N TYR A 572 17.65 24.67 -26.46
CA TYR A 572 18.67 23.65 -26.68
C TYR A 572 19.30 23.70 -28.07
N ALA A 573 18.60 24.21 -29.09
CA ALA A 573 19.18 24.43 -30.43
C ALA A 573 20.28 25.51 -30.39
N ARG A 574 20.11 26.52 -29.52
CA ARG A 574 21.13 27.55 -29.28
C ARG A 574 22.38 27.02 -28.56
N ILE A 575 22.24 25.99 -27.72
CA ILE A 575 23.38 25.32 -27.05
C ILE A 575 24.20 24.53 -28.07
N THR A 576 23.55 23.86 -29.03
CA THR A 576 24.22 23.16 -30.12
C THR A 576 24.82 24.10 -31.17
N GLU A 577 24.22 25.27 -31.41
CA GLU A 577 24.79 26.32 -32.25
C GLU A 577 26.00 27.02 -31.58
N GLY A 578 25.98 27.14 -30.24
CA GLY A 578 27.10 27.68 -29.44
C GLY A 578 28.36 26.79 -29.41
N LEU A 579 28.25 25.54 -29.85
CA LEU A 579 29.37 24.60 -30.02
C LEU A 579 30.04 24.70 -31.42
N GLY A 580 29.70 25.72 -32.22
CA GLY A 580 30.46 26.05 -33.43
C GLY A 580 30.12 25.20 -34.66
N LEU A 581 28.95 24.55 -34.71
CA LEU A 581 28.48 23.90 -35.93
C LEU A 581 27.77 24.93 -36.81
N THR A 582 28.54 25.56 -37.71
CA THR A 582 28.00 26.50 -38.70
C THR A 582 27.01 25.83 -39.66
N ARG A 583 25.98 26.61 -40.04
CA ARG A 583 24.74 26.28 -40.75
C ARG A 583 24.87 25.72 -42.18
N GLY A 584 26.01 25.14 -42.55
CA GLY A 584 26.28 24.54 -43.86
C GLY A 584 26.86 23.12 -43.83
N GLN A 585 27.08 22.53 -42.64
CA GLN A 585 27.64 21.18 -42.49
C GLN A 585 26.65 20.15 -41.94
N ALA A 586 25.36 20.50 -41.82
CA ALA A 586 24.32 19.59 -41.33
C ALA A 586 24.05 18.39 -42.26
N GLY A 587 24.65 18.35 -43.45
CA GLY A 587 24.61 17.19 -44.36
C GLY A 587 25.61 16.08 -44.04
N ASP A 588 26.62 16.34 -43.19
CA ASP A 588 27.71 15.37 -42.92
C ASP A 588 28.03 15.19 -41.41
N ALA A 589 27.22 15.75 -40.52
CA ALA A 589 27.26 15.36 -39.12
C ALA A 589 26.66 13.96 -38.98
N ARG A 590 27.49 12.93 -39.17
CA ARG A 590 27.27 11.60 -38.58
C ARG A 590 26.83 11.83 -37.13
N LEU A 591 25.55 11.63 -36.87
CA LEU A 591 25.06 11.31 -35.53
C LEU A 591 26.01 10.22 -35.03
N MET A 592 26.85 10.54 -34.04
CA MET A 592 27.52 9.53 -33.25
C MET A 592 26.40 8.76 -32.54
N VAL A 593 25.91 7.74 -33.24
CA VAL A 593 25.45 6.50 -32.65
C VAL A 593 26.68 5.89 -32.00
N GLN A 594 27.01 6.33 -30.79
CA GLN A 594 27.72 5.50 -29.84
C GLN A 594 26.67 4.99 -28.85
N PHE A 595 25.86 4.05 -29.30
CA PHE A 595 25.24 3.00 -28.48
C PHE A 595 24.62 1.98 -29.43
N LEU A 596 25.49 1.21 -30.10
CA LEU A 596 25.29 -0.17 -30.56
C LEU A 596 26.51 -0.53 -31.41
N GLU A 597 27.54 -1.08 -30.77
CA GLU A 597 28.47 -2.10 -31.31
C GLU A 597 29.65 -2.22 -30.35
N GLU A 598 29.50 -3.11 -29.38
CA GLU A 598 30.57 -3.99 -28.89
C GLU A 598 29.88 -5.06 -28.02
N THR A 599 29.31 -6.05 -28.71
CA THR A 599 29.24 -7.42 -28.20
C THR A 599 30.65 -8.03 -28.30
N PRO A 600 30.97 -8.98 -27.42
CA PRO A 600 30.50 -10.36 -27.64
C PRO A 600 29.23 -10.73 -26.87
#